data_AF-A0A412N543-F1
#
_entry.id   AF-A0A412N543-F1
#
_cell.length_a   1.000
_cell.length_b   1.000
_cell.length_c   1.000
_cell.angle_alpha   90.00
_cell.angle_beta   90.00
_cell.angle_gamma   90.00
#
_symmetry.space_group_name_H-M   'P 1'
#
loop_
_entity.id
_entity.type
_entity.pdbx_description
1 polymer ?
#
loop_
_entity_poly.entity_id
_entity_poly.type
_entity_poly.pdbx_seq_one_letter_code
_entity_poly.pdbx_strand_id
1 'polypeptide(L)' 'MAQSFDSLTAAQIAAGVAAGDFTATEVAQASLAAIEAREGGVQAFLQVAPELALEAAARVDADRAAGK' A
#
# COMPACT_ATOMS: atom_id res chain seq x y z
N MET A 1 1.98 -16.05 0.91
CA MET A 1 1.25 -15.12 1.81
C MET A 1 1.54 -13.72 1.34
N ALA A 2 0.54 -12.83 1.29
CA ALA A 2 0.78 -11.43 0.97
C ALA A 2 1.75 -10.83 2.01
N GLN A 3 2.71 -10.04 1.56
CA GLN A 3 3.69 -9.41 2.45
C GLN A 3 2.98 -8.40 3.38
N SER A 4 3.20 -8.54 4.69
CA SER A 4 2.57 -7.68 5.70
C SER A 4 3.37 -6.38 5.87
N PHE A 5 3.05 -5.38 5.04
CA PHE A 5 3.66 -4.05 5.13
C PHE A 5 3.24 -3.27 6.38
N ASP A 6 2.16 -3.69 7.05
CA ASP A 6 1.67 -3.12 8.31
C ASP A 6 2.63 -3.33 9.50
N SER A 7 3.68 -4.14 9.33
CA SER A 7 4.77 -4.31 10.29
C SER A 7 5.96 -3.36 10.04
N LEU A 8 6.00 -2.67 8.90
CA LEU A 8 7.05 -1.72 8.54
C LEU A 8 6.65 -0.30 8.91
N THR A 9 7.64 0.53 9.21
CA THR A 9 7.42 1.99 9.32
C THR A 9 7.19 2.61 7.95
N ALA A 10 6.53 3.77 7.91
CA ALA A 10 6.35 4.53 6.67
C ALA A 10 7.67 4.82 5.94
N ALA A 11 8.76 5.08 6.69
CA ALA A 11 10.08 5.31 6.11
C ALA A 11 10.67 4.04 5.45
N GLN A 12 10.46 2.86 6.05
CA GLN A 12 10.90 1.58 5.47
C GLN A 12 10.10 1.24 4.21
N ILE A 13 8.79 1.50 4.22
CA ILE A 13 7.94 1.32 3.05
C ILE A 13 8.41 2.24 1.91
N ALA A 14 8.59 3.53 2.20
CA ALA A 14 9.05 4.50 1.21
C ALA A 14 10.43 4.14 0.64
N ALA A 15 11.36 3.71 1.49
CA ALA A 15 12.68 3.27 1.07
C ALA A 15 12.62 2.03 0.16
N GLY A 16 11.81 1.03 0.51
CA GLY A 16 11.67 -0.19 -0.31
C GLY A 16 11.00 0.09 -1.66
N VAL A 17 9.99 0.97 -1.70
CA VAL A 17 9.41 1.44 -2.97
C VAL A 17 10.47 2.15 -3.82
N ALA A 18 11.21 3.09 -3.24
CA ALA A 18 12.25 3.84 -3.96
C ALA A 18 13.38 2.94 -4.48
N ALA A 19 13.78 1.94 -3.68
CA ALA A 19 14.78 0.94 -4.06
C ALA A 19 14.27 -0.05 -5.13
N GLY A 20 12.95 -0.18 -5.28
CA GLY A 20 12.32 -1.13 -6.19
C GLY A 20 12.22 -2.56 -5.62
N ASP A 21 12.35 -2.72 -4.30
CA ASP A 21 12.18 -4.00 -3.61
C ASP A 21 10.73 -4.51 -3.70
N PHE A 22 9.79 -3.56 -3.80
CA PHE A 22 8.36 -3.76 -4.05
C PHE A 22 7.77 -2.48 -4.65
N THR A 23 6.56 -2.59 -5.18
CA THR A 23 5.81 -1.49 -5.79
C THR A 23 4.91 -0.78 -4.77
N ALA A 24 4.57 0.47 -5.04
CA ALA A 24 3.54 1.18 -4.28
C ALA A 24 2.18 0.47 -4.41
N THR A 25 1.89 -0.13 -5.57
CA THR A 25 0.67 -0.89 -5.81
C THR A 25 0.59 -2.12 -4.90
N GLU A 26 1.68 -2.87 -4.71
CA GLU A 26 1.72 -4.01 -3.79
C GLU A 26 1.45 -3.58 -2.33
N VAL A 27 2.02 -2.43 -1.91
CA VAL A 27 1.79 -1.87 -0.58
C VAL A 27 0.31 -1.51 -0.39
N ALA A 28 -0.30 -0.84 -1.37
CA ALA A 28 -1.71 -0.44 -1.31
C ALA A 28 -2.64 -1.66 -1.25
N GLN A 29 -2.41 -2.67 -2.10
CA GLN A 29 -3.19 -3.91 -2.12
C GLN A 29 -3.09 -4.66 -0.79
N ALA A 30 -1.89 -4.80 -0.25
CA ALA A 30 -1.67 -5.46 1.03
C ALA A 30 -2.34 -4.70 2.20
N SER A 31 -2.33 -3.37 2.15
CA SER A 31 -3.01 -2.53 3.16
C SER A 31 -4.53 -2.67 3.09
N LEU A 32 -5.11 -2.71 1.88
CA LEU A 32 -6.54 -2.95 1.69
C LEU A 32 -6.96 -4.33 2.17
N ALA A 33 -6.18 -5.37 1.85
CA ALA A 33 -6.41 -6.73 2.36
C ALA A 33 -6.30 -6.79 3.89
N ALA A 34 -5.36 -6.05 4.48
CA ALA A 34 -5.19 -5.95 5.92
C ALA A 34 -6.39 -5.28 6.61
N ILE A 35 -7.02 -4.28 5.97
CA ILE A 35 -8.27 -3.66 6.42
C ILE A 35 -9.40 -4.69 6.34
N GLU A 36 -9.63 -5.29 5.17
CA GLU A 36 -10.71 -6.27 4.95
C GLU A 36 -10.69 -7.41 5.97
N ALA A 37 -9.50 -7.94 6.28
CA ALA A 37 -9.34 -9.02 7.24
C ALA A 37 -9.66 -8.65 8.70
N ARG A 38 -9.61 -7.36 9.08
CA ARG A 38 -9.72 -6.89 10.47
C ARG A 38 -10.96 -6.06 10.74
N GLU A 39 -11.54 -5.47 9.71
CA GLU A 39 -12.57 -4.44 9.86
C GLU A 39 -13.85 -4.96 10.52
N GLY A 40 -14.21 -6.23 10.29
CA GLY A 40 -15.36 -6.85 10.96
C GLY A 40 -15.23 -6.95 12.48
N GLY A 41 -14.01 -6.90 13.04
CA GLY A 41 -13.75 -6.96 14.48
C GLY A 41 -13.33 -5.62 15.09
N VAL A 42 -12.67 -4.75 14.32
CA VAL A 42 -12.14 -3.47 14.80
C VAL A 42 -13.09 -2.31 14.49
N GLN A 43 -13.74 -2.33 13.32
CA GLN A 43 -14.63 -1.28 12.82
C GLN A 43 -13.98 0.12 12.87
N ALA A 44 -12.77 0.25 12.32
CA ALA A 44 -11.98 1.47 12.40
C ALA A 44 -12.26 2.47 11.26
N PHE A 45 -12.79 2.02 10.13
CA PHE A 45 -12.95 2.82 8.92
C PHE A 45 -14.43 3.06 8.61
N LEU A 46 -14.81 4.34 8.46
CA LEU A 46 -16.15 4.72 8.00
C LEU A 46 -16.34 4.51 6.50
N GLN A 47 -15.26 4.70 5.74
CA GLN A 47 -15.24 4.51 4.30
C GLN A 47 -13.84 4.10 3.88
N VAL A 48 -13.78 3.09 3.00
CA VAL A 48 -12.56 2.69 2.29
C VAL A 48 -12.74 3.09 0.83
N ALA A 49 -11.68 3.60 0.18
CA ALA A 49 -11.69 3.98 -1.22
C ALA A 49 -10.61 3.21 -2.01
N PRO A 50 -10.83 1.91 -2.30
CA PRO A 50 -9.83 1.05 -2.92
C PRO A 50 -9.33 1.58 -4.26
N GLU A 51 -10.23 2.05 -5.12
CA GLU A 51 -9.92 2.50 -6.47
C GLU A 51 -8.99 3.73 -6.44
N LEU A 52 -9.32 4.72 -5.61
CA LEU A 52 -8.49 5.91 -5.45
C LEU A 52 -7.11 5.59 -4.87
N ALA A 53 -7.03 4.66 -3.92
CA ALA A 53 -5.78 4.23 -3.34
C ALA A 53 -4.88 3.54 -4.39
N LEU A 54 -5.46 2.65 -5.20
CA LEU A 54 -4.74 1.94 -6.25
C LEU A 54 -4.31 2.86 -7.40
N GLU A 55 -5.15 3.83 -7.78
CA GLU A 55 -4.78 4.84 -8.77
C GLU A 55 -3.61 5.71 -8.31
N ALA A 56 -3.60 6.13 -7.04
CA ALA A 56 -2.49 6.90 -6.48
C ALA A 56 -1.19 6.08 -6.44
N ALA A 57 -1.28 4.81 -6.03
CA ALA A 57 -0.14 3.91 -6.01
C ALA A 57 0.44 3.67 -7.41
N ALA A 58 -0.41 3.45 -8.41
CA ALA A 58 0.02 3.29 -9.80
C ALA A 58 0.76 4.53 -10.34
N ARG A 59 0.38 5.74 -9.92
CA ARG A 59 1.09 6.98 -10.28
C ARG A 59 2.49 7.02 -9.66
N VAL A 60 2.63 6.62 -8.39
CA VAL A 60 3.94 6.54 -7.72
C VAL A 60 4.84 5.52 -8.43
N ASP A 61 4.31 4.35 -8.78
CA ASP A 61 5.06 3.34 -9.53
C ASP A 61 5.52 3.86 -10.90
N ALA A 62 4.66 4.60 -11.60
CA ALA A 62 4.98 5.23 -12.87
C ALA A 62 6.06 6.33 -12.73
N ASP A 63 5.98 7.17 -11.70
CA ASP A 63 6.96 8.22 -11.43
C ASP A 63 8.33 7.60 -11.07
N ARG A 64 8.36 6.55 -10.25
CA ARG A 64 9.59 5.79 -9.96
C ARG A 64 10.18 5.17 -11.22
N ALA A 65 9.36 4.54 -12.06
CA ALA A 65 9.82 3.96 -13.32
C ALA A 65 10.36 5.03 -14.29
N ALA A 66 9.87 6.27 -14.17
CA ALA A 66 10.39 7.44 -14.89
C ALA A 66 11.62 8.10 -14.22
N GLY A 67 12.10 7.58 -13.08
CA GLY A 67 13.28 8.07 -12.37
C GLY A 67 13.06 9.36 -11.57
N LYS A 68 11.81 9.63 -11.14
CA LYS A 68 11.46 10.78 -10.29
C LYS A 68 11.41 10.41 -8.81
#